data_AF-A0A958KFD4-F1
#
_entry.id   AF-A0A958KFD4-F1
#
_cell.length_a   1.000
_cell.length_b   1.000
_cell.length_c   1.000
_cell.angle_alpha   90.00
_cell.angle_beta   90.00
_cell.angle_gamma   90.00
#
_symmetry.space_group_name_H-M   'P 1'
#
loop_
_entity.id
_entity.type
_entity.pdbx_description
1 polymer ?
#
loop_
_entity_poly.entity_id
_entity_poly.type
_entity_poly.pdbx_seq_one_letter_code
_entity_poly.pdbx_strand_id
1 'polypeptide(L)'
;MNWSPEKIRELRLRLGWDLCQFSRRLGVDTEIVRSWEQGEERPYKECLREMNQLHMYAEQNSEHTACQPLADTLMQEYSLDQITISEVVNSSLDNDPT
;
A
#
# COMPACT_ATOMS: atom_id res chain seq x y z
N MET A 1 -2.84 13.04 -3.15
CA MET A 1 -2.43 12.63 -1.79
C MET A 1 -1.74 13.81 -1.12
N ASN A 2 -2.03 14.11 0.15
CA ASN A 2 -1.21 15.02 0.95
C ASN A 2 -0.23 14.19 1.78
N TRP A 3 1.07 14.42 1.60
CA TRP A 3 2.14 13.68 2.27
C TRP A 3 2.59 14.45 3.53
N SER A 4 2.19 13.94 4.71
CA SER A 4 2.71 14.42 6.00
C SER A 4 3.91 13.58 6.43
N PRO A 5 4.77 14.08 7.33
CA PRO A 5 5.95 13.35 7.81
C PRO A 5 5.63 11.92 8.28
N GLU A 6 4.52 11.76 9.00
CA GLU A 6 4.03 10.48 9.52
C GLU A 6 3.65 9.53 8.39
N LYS A 7 2.93 10.00 7.37
CA LYS A 7 2.53 9.17 6.22
C LYS A 7 3.72 8.69 5.40
N ILE A 8 4.76 9.52 5.29
CA ILE A 8 6.00 9.16 4.59
C ILE A 8 6.68 8.00 5.32
N ARG A 9 6.81 8.15 6.64
CA ARG A 9 7.36 7.11 7.52
C ARG A 9 6.54 5.82 7.47
N GLU A 10 5.21 5.93 7.55
CA GLU A 10 4.29 4.80 7.46
C GLU A 10 4.43 4.05 6.14
N LEU A 11 4.44 4.77 5.01
CA LEU A 11 4.64 4.15 3.69
C LEU A 11 5.95 3.35 3.66
N ARG A 12 7.05 3.94 4.11
CA ARG A 12 8.35 3.26 4.15
C ARG A 12 8.31 1.99 5.00
N LEU A 13 7.73 2.08 6.20
CA LEU A 13 7.63 0.93 7.11
C LEU A 13 6.69 -0.15 6.59
N ARG A 14 5.58 0.21 5.93
CA ARG A 14 4.65 -0.75 5.30
C ARG A 14 5.29 -1.53 4.15
N LEU A 15 6.24 -0.90 3.44
CA LEU A 15 7.04 -1.59 2.42
C LEU A 15 8.15 -2.46 3.03
N GLY A 16 8.35 -2.41 4.35
CA GLY A 16 9.43 -3.11 5.04
C GLY A 16 10.81 -2.53 4.75
N TRP A 17 10.89 -1.26 4.37
CA TRP A 17 12.14 -0.65 3.91
C TRP A 17 12.83 0.19 4.98
N ASP A 18 14.15 0.17 4.96
CA ASP A 18 14.98 1.14 5.69
C ASP A 18 15.07 2.48 4.92
N LEU A 19 15.68 3.48 5.55
CA LEU A 19 15.86 4.81 4.95
C LEU A 19 16.70 4.77 3.66
N CYS A 20 17.72 3.90 3.59
CA CYS A 20 18.60 3.74 2.44
C CYS A 20 17.86 3.17 1.24
N GLN A 21 17.01 2.18 1.46
CA GLN A 21 16.20 1.56 0.41
C GLN A 21 15.16 2.52 -0.13
N PHE A 22 14.46 3.24 0.76
CA PHE A 22 13.44 4.20 0.36
C PHE A 22 14.03 5.40 -0.37
N SER A 23 15.15 5.95 0.11
CA SER A 23 15.86 7.05 -0.55
C SER A 23 16.39 6.66 -1.94
N ARG A 24 16.99 5.46 -2.10
CA ARG A 24 17.38 4.92 -3.40
C ARG A 24 16.21 4.77 -4.36
N ARG A 25 15.05 4.32 -3.86
CA ARG A 25 13.84 4.20 -4.69
C ARG A 25 13.36 5.57 -5.18
N LEU A 26 13.49 6.61 -4.36
CA LEU A 26 13.07 7.98 -4.68
C LEU A 26 14.15 8.79 -5.41
N GLY A 27 15.38 8.29 -5.52
CA GLY A 27 16.49 8.96 -6.19
C GLY A 27 17.08 10.14 -5.39
N VAL A 28 16.95 10.12 -4.07
CA VAL A 28 17.44 11.19 -3.17
C VAL A 28 18.38 10.62 -2.11
N ASP A 29 19.04 11.50 -1.35
CA ASP A 29 19.87 11.10 -0.21
C ASP A 29 19.02 10.70 1.01
N THR A 30 19.60 9.86 1.87
CA THR A 30 18.93 9.39 3.09
C THR A 30 18.58 10.51 4.06
N GLU A 31 19.41 11.55 4.14
CA GLU A 31 19.17 12.70 5.01
C GLU A 31 17.98 13.53 4.55
N ILE A 32 17.76 13.65 3.23
CA ILE A 32 16.59 14.32 2.66
C ILE A 32 15.30 13.59 3.11
N VAL A 33 15.28 12.26 3.01
CA VAL A 33 14.14 11.46 3.48
C VAL A 33 13.95 11.61 4.99
N ARG A 34 15.03 11.65 5.77
CA ARG A 34 14.97 11.86 7.22
C ARG A 34 14.31 13.21 7.55
N SER A 35 14.74 14.29 6.91
CA SER A 35 14.16 15.62 7.12
C SER A 35 12.69 15.69 6.70
N TRP A 36 12.27 14.95 5.67
CA TRP A 36 10.85 14.81 5.33
C TRP A 36 10.04 14.09 6.41
N GLU A 37 10.55 12.97 6.95
CA GLU A 37 9.90 12.23 8.04
C GLU A 37 9.90 12.98 9.38
N GLN A 38 10.77 13.97 9.54
CA GLN A 38 10.81 14.86 10.70
C GLN A 38 9.98 16.14 10.50
N GLY A 39 9.51 16.40 9.28
CA GLY A 39 8.76 17.61 8.93
C GLY A 39 9.60 18.88 8.82
N GLU A 40 10.93 18.74 8.78
CA GLU A 40 11.87 19.84 8.58
C GLU A 40 11.80 20.35 7.14
N GLU A 41 11.58 19.45 6.19
CA GLU A 41 11.45 19.74 4.76
C GLU A 41 10.23 19.07 4.14
N ARG A 42 9.81 19.57 2.96
CA ARG A 42 8.74 18.96 2.17
C ARG A 42 9.30 18.16 1.00
N PRO A 43 8.65 17.03 0.63
CA PRO A 43 9.10 16.25 -0.52
C PRO A 43 9.12 17.04 -1.81
N TYR A 44 10.15 16.80 -2.62
CA TYR A 44 10.25 17.37 -3.95
C TYR A 44 9.09 16.89 -4.83
N LYS A 45 8.62 17.76 -5.73
CA LYS A 45 7.48 17.47 -6.59
C LYS A 45 7.65 16.20 -7.42
N GLU A 46 8.88 15.93 -7.86
CA GLU A 46 9.24 14.72 -8.62
C GLU A 46 9.08 13.43 -7.80
N CYS A 47 9.43 13.45 -6.51
CA CYS A 47 9.30 12.30 -5.62
C CYS A 47 7.83 11.99 -5.27
N LEU A 48 6.95 13.00 -5.27
CA LEU A 48 5.53 12.81 -4.94
C LEU A 48 4.84 11.78 -5.84
N ARG A 49 5.21 11.74 -7.14
CA ARG A 49 4.63 10.78 -8.09
C ARG A 49 5.01 9.34 -7.72
N GLU A 50 6.29 9.09 -7.47
CA GLU A 50 6.79 7.78 -7.04
C GLU A 50 6.18 7.35 -5.71
N MET A 51 6.06 8.26 -4.75
CA MET A 51 5.43 7.96 -3.46
C MET A 51 3.96 7.57 -3.60
N ASN A 52 3.21 8.24 -4.49
CA ASN A 52 1.82 7.85 -4.78
C ASN A 52 1.73 6.45 -5.40
N GLN A 53 2.66 6.09 -6.29
CA GLN A 53 2.70 4.76 -6.91
C GLN A 53 3.04 3.67 -5.88
N LEU A 54 4.03 3.93 -5.03
CA LEU A 54 4.40 3.02 -3.93
C LEU A 54 3.25 2.83 -2.95
N HIS A 55 2.51 3.89 -2.63
CA HIS A 55 1.31 3.81 -1.81
C HIS A 55 0.25 2.90 -2.43
N MET A 56 -0.09 3.12 -3.70
CA MET A 56 -1.05 2.27 -4.41
C MET A 56 -0.62 0.80 -4.41
N TYR A 57 0.67 0.54 -4.63
CA TYR A 57 1.22 -0.82 -4.58
C TYR A 57 1.08 -1.44 -3.18
N ALA A 58 1.38 -0.68 -2.11
CA ALA A 58 1.24 -1.15 -0.74
C ALA A 58 -0.21 -1.43 -0.33
N GLU A 59 -1.17 -0.66 -0.85
CA GLU A 59 -2.60 -0.90 -0.64
C GLU A 59 -3.06 -2.16 -1.37
N GLN A 60 -2.73 -2.29 -2.66
CA GLN A 60 -3.10 -3.47 -3.46
C GLN A 60 -2.53 -4.76 -2.88
N ASN A 61 -1.29 -4.75 -2.39
CA ASN A 61 -0.68 -5.91 -1.76
C ASN A 61 -1.41 -6.29 -0.45
N SER A 62 -1.88 -5.29 0.31
CA SER A 62 -2.66 -5.51 1.53
C SER A 62 -4.05 -6.07 1.23
N GLU A 63 -4.76 -5.50 0.25
CA GLU A 63 -6.08 -5.95 -0.20
C GLU A 63 -6.03 -7.38 -0.74
N HIS A 64 -5.05 -7.68 -1.60
CA HIS A 64 -4.87 -9.02 -2.14
C HIS A 64 -4.60 -10.04 -1.04
N THR A 65 -3.73 -9.71 -0.08
CA THR A 65 -3.45 -10.59 1.07
C THR A 65 -4.69 -10.83 1.93
N ALA A 66 -5.53 -9.80 2.13
CA ALA A 66 -6.75 -9.92 2.93
C ALA A 66 -7.85 -10.72 2.21
N CYS A 67 -7.99 -10.54 0.90
CA CYS A 67 -9.04 -11.16 0.11
C CYS A 67 -8.69 -12.55 -0.41
N GLN A 68 -7.41 -12.94 -0.45
CA GLN A 68 -6.97 -14.24 -0.97
C GLN A 68 -7.68 -15.43 -0.30
N PRO A 69 -7.76 -15.54 1.04
CA PRO A 69 -8.39 -16.70 1.67
C PRO A 69 -9.89 -16.81 1.35
N LEU A 70 -10.58 -15.67 1.27
CA LEU A 70 -11.99 -15.63 0.90
C LEU A 70 -12.16 -15.96 -0.59
N ALA A 71 -11.31 -15.43 -1.46
CA ALA A 71 -11.29 -15.76 -2.88
C ALA A 71 -11.09 -17.27 -3.09
N ASP A 72 -10.13 -17.89 -2.41
CA ASP A 72 -9.87 -19.33 -2.46
C ASP A 72 -11.09 -20.13 -2.00
N THR A 73 -11.76 -19.68 -0.92
CA THR A 73 -12.97 -20.32 -0.39
C THR A 73 -14.11 -20.26 -1.41
N LEU A 74 -14.39 -19.07 -1.97
CA LEU A 74 -15.45 -18.86 -2.96
C LEU A 74 -15.17 -19.63 -4.26
N MET A 75 -13.92 -19.62 -4.74
CA MET A 75 -13.53 -20.39 -5.92
C MET A 75 -13.71 -21.89 -5.69
N GLN A 76 -13.39 -22.42 -4.51
CA GLN A 76 -13.62 -23.82 -4.17
C GLN A 76 -15.11 -24.15 -4.05
N GLU A 77 -15.89 -23.30 -3.36
CA GLU A 77 -17.33 -23.49 -3.15
C GLU A 77 -18.12 -23.48 -4.46
N TYR A 78 -17.82 -22.53 -5.34
CA TYR A 78 -18.50 -22.37 -6.63
C TYR A 78 -17.77 -23.08 -7.79
N SER A 79 -16.67 -23.78 -7.52
CA SER A 79 -15.83 -24.46 -8.53
C SER A 79 -15.41 -23.53 -9.69
N LEU A 80 -14.95 -22.33 -9.36
CA LEU A 80 -14.49 -21.32 -10.31
C LEU A 80 -12.96 -21.38 -10.48
N ASP A 81 -12.48 -21.23 -11.72
CA ASP A 81 -11.04 -21.11 -12.01
C ASP A 81 -10.49 -19.70 -11.73
N GLN A 82 -11.36 -18.69 -11.70
CA GLN A 82 -11.01 -17.29 -11.44
C GLN A 82 -12.20 -16.54 -10.83
N ILE A 83 -11.90 -15.54 -9.99
CA ILE A 83 -12.87 -14.60 -9.42
C ILE A 83 -12.21 -13.21 -9.35
N THR A 84 -12.99 -12.15 -9.59
CA THR A 84 -12.46 -10.79 -9.52
C THR A 84 -12.48 -10.24 -8.09
N ILE A 85 -11.57 -9.32 -7.76
CA ILE A 85 -11.50 -8.69 -6.43
C ILE A 85 -12.86 -8.05 -6.05
N SER A 86 -13.55 -7.40 -7.00
CA SER A 86 -14.85 -6.78 -6.76
C SER A 86 -15.92 -7.80 -6.33
N GLU A 87 -15.91 -8.99 -6.92
CA GLU A 87 -16.85 -10.06 -6.56
C GLU A 87 -16.54 -10.61 -5.15
N VAL A 88 -15.25 -10.80 -4.83
CA VAL A 88 -14.81 -11.25 -3.49
C VAL A 88 -15.22 -10.24 -2.41
N VAL A 89 -15.03 -8.94 -2.66
CA VAL A 89 -15.40 -7.88 -1.71
C VAL A 89 -16.91 -7.80 -1.52
N ASN A 90 -17.70 -7.92 -2.58
CA ASN A 90 -19.17 -7.89 -2.47
C ASN A 90 -19.70 -9.04 -1.60
N SER A 91 -19.18 -10.26 -1.77
CA SER A 91 -19.59 -11.42 -0.96
C SER A 91 -19.19 -11.30 0.52
N SER A 92 -18.20 -10.47 0.86
CA SER A 92 -17.83 -10.21 2.26
C SER A 92 -18.84 -9.31 2.99
N LEU A 93 -19.55 -8.43 2.26
CA LEU A 93 -20.52 -7.48 2.82
C LEU A 93 -21.88 -8.13 3.12
N ASP A 94 -22.20 -9.24 2.45
CA ASP A 94 -23.45 -9.98 2.66
C ASP A 94 -23.43 -10.86 3.94
N ASN A 95 -22.27 -10.99 4.60
CA ASN A 95 -22.06 -11.89 5.75
C ASN A 95 -22.05 -11.20 7.13
N ASP A 96 -22.32 -9.89 7.23
CA ASP A 96 -22.43 -9.22 8.53
C ASP A 96 -23.84 -9.43 9.13
N PRO A 97 -24.01 -10.24 10.20
CA PRO A 97 -25.32 -10.41 10.81
C PRO A 97 -25.65 -9.15 11.62
N THR A 98 -26.79 -8.53 11.30
CA THR A 98 -27.39 -7.44 12.07
C THR A 98 -27.85 -7.93 13.44
#